data_AF-A0A0L6U5Y4-F1
#
_entry.id   AF-A0A0L6U5Y4-F1
#
_cell.length_a   1.000
_cell.length_b   1.000
_cell.length_c   1.000
_cell.angle_alpha   90.00
_cell.angle_beta   90.00
_cell.angle_gamma   90.00
#
_symmetry.space_group_name_H-M   'P 1'
#
loop_
_entity.id
_entity.type
_entity.pdbx_description
1 polymer ?
#
loop_
_entity_poly.entity_id
_entity_poly.type
_entity_poly.pdbx_seq_one_letter_code
_entity_poly.pdbx_strand_id
1 'polypeptide(L)'
;MPNPINPQVPWSPPPHIQPGLSTQEYSLDYAPPSVDITLPPLPQQSIAAPLGQPLPRSVSPLPPDVPPILAAPGDSLAVQLAIAKANGVPRKRQRTADQVRDSVASATARKLQQAANKAKVARVKATARATKEMIKAAELAAVDSRFKWTEEASLELLAFVKIIKEEHDELSVKQPGFTPFSK
;
A
#
# COMPACT_ATOMS: atom_id res chain seq x y z
N MET A 1 61.74 43.94 20.56
CA MET A 1 60.37 43.43 20.85
C MET A 1 60.28 42.06 20.19
N PRO A 2 60.29 40.95 20.95
CA PRO A 2 60.31 39.59 20.40
C PRO A 2 58.91 39.16 19.91
N ASN A 3 58.90 38.43 18.78
CA ASN A 3 57.72 37.82 18.17
C ASN A 3 57.10 36.74 19.07
N PRO A 4 55.76 36.65 19.22
CA PRO A 4 55.15 35.50 19.86
C PRO A 4 55.13 34.31 18.90
N ILE A 5 55.84 33.26 19.32
CA ILE A 5 55.85 31.92 18.71
C ILE A 5 54.43 31.35 18.75
N ASN A 6 53.88 31.05 17.58
CA ASN A 6 52.62 30.34 17.42
C ASN A 6 52.83 28.84 17.75
N PRO A 7 52.19 28.26 18.77
CA PRO A 7 52.31 26.83 19.03
C PRO A 7 51.49 26.07 17.98
N GLN A 8 52.22 25.50 17.03
CA GLN A 8 51.70 24.58 16.03
C GLN A 8 51.06 23.38 16.75
N VAL A 9 49.73 23.33 16.77
CA VAL A 9 48.99 22.18 17.30
C VAL A 9 49.22 21.00 16.35
N PRO A 10 49.75 19.85 16.81
CA PRO A 10 49.96 18.70 15.95
C PRO A 10 48.59 18.18 15.50
N TRP A 11 48.41 18.12 14.19
CA TRP A 11 47.19 17.60 13.56
C TRP A 11 47.16 16.08 13.74
N SER A 12 46.27 15.58 14.59
CA SER A 12 45.99 14.14 14.69
C SER A 12 45.04 13.72 13.57
N PRO A 13 45.39 12.75 12.72
CA PRO A 13 44.46 12.24 11.72
C PRO A 13 43.29 11.53 12.41
N PRO A 14 42.06 11.63 11.86
CA PRO A 14 40.91 10.93 12.40
C PRO A 14 41.10 9.40 12.30
N PRO A 15 40.60 8.62 13.27
CA PRO A 15 40.77 7.18 13.26
C PRO A 15 40.13 6.57 12.01
N HIS A 16 40.91 5.73 11.33
CA HIS A 16 40.47 4.96 10.19
C HIS A 16 39.43 3.93 10.65
N ILE A 17 38.15 4.18 10.38
CA ILE A 17 37.07 3.23 10.65
C ILE A 17 37.21 2.08 9.65
N GLN A 18 37.69 0.93 10.12
CA GLN A 18 37.65 -0.31 9.33
C GLN A 18 36.19 -0.81 9.26
N PRO A 19 35.64 -1.11 8.07
CA PRO A 19 34.38 -1.80 7.96
C PRO A 19 34.63 -3.30 8.11
N GLY A 20 34.46 -3.83 9.32
CA GLY A 20 34.65 -5.25 9.56
C GLY A 20 34.17 -5.72 10.93
N LEU A 21 33.07 -6.47 10.92
CA LEU A 21 32.68 -7.49 11.88
C LEU A 21 32.32 -7.03 13.30
N SER A 22 31.03 -6.81 13.53
CA SER A 22 30.40 -7.05 14.82
C SER A 22 29.07 -7.74 14.61
N THR A 23 29.12 -9.07 14.43
CA THR A 23 27.96 -9.92 14.67
C THR A 23 27.82 -10.04 16.18
N GLN A 24 27.15 -9.07 16.80
CA GLN A 24 26.62 -9.26 18.14
C GLN A 24 25.48 -10.28 18.02
N GLU A 25 25.77 -11.52 18.40
CA GLU A 25 24.76 -12.54 18.63
C GLU A 25 23.86 -12.09 19.78
N TYR A 26 22.72 -11.47 19.45
CA TYR A 26 21.61 -11.35 20.37
C TYR A 26 20.93 -12.71 20.47
N SER A 27 21.42 -13.53 21.40
CA SER A 27 20.69 -14.69 21.90
C SER A 27 19.47 -14.17 22.68
N LEU A 28 18.33 -14.10 22.00
CA LEU A 28 17.04 -13.86 22.62
C LEU A 28 16.45 -15.21 22.98
N ASP A 29 16.52 -15.56 24.26
CA ASP A 29 15.59 -16.49 24.90
C ASP A 29 14.16 -15.98 24.64
N TYR A 30 13.59 -16.34 23.50
CA TYR A 30 12.19 -16.11 23.17
C TYR A 30 11.52 -17.47 23.04
N ALA A 31 11.11 -18.01 24.20
CA ALA A 31 10.13 -19.08 24.22
C ALA A 31 8.81 -18.54 23.65
N PRO A 32 8.26 -19.10 22.55
CA PRO A 32 6.96 -18.67 22.07
C PRO A 32 5.88 -19.07 23.10
N PRO A 33 4.87 -18.22 23.37
CA PRO A 33 3.76 -18.63 24.23
C PRO A 33 3.00 -19.77 23.55
N SER A 34 2.84 -20.88 24.26
CA SER A 34 1.89 -21.94 23.93
C SER A 34 0.50 -21.33 23.82
N VAL A 35 0.04 -21.10 22.59
CA VAL A 35 -1.35 -20.76 22.31
C VAL A 35 -2.12 -22.06 22.36
N ASP A 36 -2.85 -22.23 23.45
CA ASP A 36 -3.81 -23.30 23.66
C ASP A 36 -4.89 -23.19 22.56
N ILE A 37 -4.82 -24.07 21.56
CA ILE A 37 -5.83 -24.11 20.48
C ILE A 37 -7.05 -24.81 21.06
N THR A 38 -7.89 -24.05 21.77
CA THR A 38 -9.27 -24.49 22.04
C THR A 38 -10.04 -24.45 20.72
N LEU A 39 -10.20 -25.63 20.11
CA LEU A 39 -11.09 -25.88 18.98
C LEU A 39 -12.54 -25.51 19.38
N PRO A 40 -13.28 -24.71 18.60
CA PRO A 40 -14.72 -24.64 18.77
C PRO A 40 -15.36 -25.98 18.31
N PRO A 41 -16.42 -26.47 18.99
CA PRO A 41 -17.05 -27.73 18.64
C PRO A 41 -17.80 -27.62 17.30
N LEU A 42 -17.66 -28.67 16.48
CA LEU A 42 -18.37 -28.82 15.21
C LEU A 42 -19.88 -28.96 15.47
N PRO A 43 -20.77 -28.28 14.71
CA PRO A 43 -22.20 -28.54 14.83
C PRO A 43 -22.53 -29.90 14.24
N GLN A 44 -22.97 -30.84 15.08
CA GLN A 44 -23.61 -32.07 14.64
C GLN A 44 -24.94 -31.74 13.97
N GLN A 45 -25.06 -31.98 12.67
CA GLN A 45 -26.35 -32.00 12.01
C GLN A 45 -26.89 -33.42 11.99
N SER A 46 -27.93 -33.61 12.80
CA SER A 46 -28.79 -34.80 12.84
C SER A 46 -29.46 -35.02 11.48
N ILE A 47 -29.30 -36.21 10.91
CA ILE A 47 -30.05 -36.65 9.73
C ILE A 47 -31.27 -37.42 10.24
N ALA A 48 -32.44 -36.79 10.21
CA ALA A 48 -33.71 -37.47 10.37
C ALA A 48 -34.38 -37.60 8.99
N ALA A 49 -34.56 -38.85 8.56
CA ALA A 49 -35.43 -39.22 7.44
C ALA A 49 -36.90 -38.87 7.76
N PRO A 50 -37.74 -38.71 6.71
CA PRO A 50 -38.92 -39.58 6.74
C PRO A 50 -39.27 -40.21 5.39
N LEU A 51 -39.62 -41.48 5.53
CA LEU A 51 -40.36 -42.35 4.63
C LEU A 51 -41.74 -41.72 4.31
N GLY A 52 -42.17 -41.76 3.05
CA GLY A 52 -43.54 -41.35 2.69
C GLY A 52 -43.80 -41.37 1.19
N GLN A 53 -44.26 -42.52 0.66
CA GLN A 53 -44.94 -42.61 -0.63
C GLN A 53 -46.32 -41.92 -0.56
N PRO A 54 -46.92 -41.54 -1.70
CA PRO A 54 -47.91 -42.44 -2.29
C PRO A 54 -47.94 -42.49 -3.83
N LEU A 55 -48.34 -43.67 -4.35
CA LEU A 55 -48.82 -43.90 -5.71
C LEU A 55 -50.02 -43.01 -6.05
N PRO A 56 -50.28 -42.80 -7.36
CA PRO A 56 -51.59 -43.22 -7.86
C PRO A 56 -51.51 -44.00 -9.18
N ARG A 57 -52.19 -45.16 -9.20
CA ARG A 57 -52.78 -45.73 -10.43
C ARG A 57 -54.06 -44.93 -10.71
N SER A 58 -54.39 -44.66 -11.98
CA SER A 58 -55.55 -45.29 -12.66
C SER A 58 -55.91 -44.60 -13.99
N VAL A 59 -55.94 -45.42 -15.05
CA VAL A 59 -56.76 -45.45 -16.28
C VAL A 59 -56.92 -44.21 -17.18
N SER A 60 -56.48 -44.35 -18.44
CA SER A 60 -57.10 -43.72 -19.63
C SER A 60 -58.35 -44.53 -20.08
N PRO A 61 -59.28 -43.96 -20.88
CA PRO A 61 -59.12 -44.01 -22.35
C PRO A 61 -59.65 -42.79 -23.16
N LEU A 62 -59.09 -42.61 -24.36
CA LEU A 62 -59.54 -41.80 -25.54
C LEU A 62 -60.76 -42.49 -26.22
N PRO A 63 -61.39 -42.05 -27.36
CA PRO A 63 -61.33 -40.82 -28.21
C PRO A 63 -62.75 -40.39 -28.74
N PRO A 64 -63.00 -39.97 -30.01
CA PRO A 64 -62.45 -38.89 -30.87
C PRO A 64 -63.55 -37.87 -31.29
N ASP A 65 -63.19 -36.64 -31.66
CA ASP A 65 -63.74 -36.09 -32.92
C ASP A 65 -62.97 -34.84 -33.38
N VAL A 66 -62.54 -34.87 -34.64
CA VAL A 66 -61.92 -33.75 -35.35
C VAL A 66 -62.82 -33.48 -36.56
N PRO A 67 -63.26 -32.25 -36.79
CA PRO A 67 -63.56 -31.79 -38.13
C PRO A 67 -62.48 -30.81 -38.66
N PRO A 68 -62.34 -30.73 -39.99
CA PRO A 68 -61.16 -30.18 -40.64
C PRO A 68 -61.17 -28.65 -40.77
N ILE A 69 -59.96 -28.10 -40.64
CA ILE A 69 -59.38 -26.89 -41.23
C ILE A 69 -60.34 -26.00 -42.03
N LEU A 70 -60.56 -24.78 -41.54
CA LEU A 70 -60.66 -23.55 -42.33
C LEU A 70 -60.53 -22.35 -41.37
N ALA A 71 -59.33 -21.82 -41.19
CA ALA A 71 -59.15 -20.54 -40.48
C ALA A 71 -58.02 -19.70 -41.11
N ALA A 72 -58.43 -18.49 -41.46
CA ALA A 72 -57.74 -17.43 -42.19
C ALA A 72 -56.36 -17.01 -41.66
N PRO A 73 -55.54 -16.32 -42.49
CA PRO A 73 -54.27 -15.73 -42.08
C PRO A 73 -54.55 -14.46 -41.26
N GLY A 74 -54.83 -14.63 -39.97
CA GLY A 74 -55.28 -13.53 -39.13
C GLY A 74 -54.87 -13.64 -37.67
N ASP A 75 -53.71 -14.22 -37.35
CA ASP A 75 -53.36 -14.45 -35.94
C ASP A 75 -51.85 -14.51 -35.68
N SER A 76 -51.09 -13.55 -36.21
CA SER A 76 -49.65 -13.47 -35.99
C SER A 76 -49.29 -13.34 -34.50
N LEU A 77 -50.11 -12.68 -33.68
CA LEU A 77 -49.87 -12.56 -32.24
C LEU A 77 -50.31 -13.79 -31.45
N ALA A 78 -51.42 -14.43 -31.81
CA ALA A 78 -51.84 -15.67 -31.13
C ALA A 78 -50.86 -16.81 -31.43
N VAL A 79 -50.35 -16.88 -32.66
CA VAL A 79 -49.29 -17.82 -33.06
C VAL A 79 -47.98 -17.48 -32.34
N GLN A 80 -47.55 -16.22 -32.27
CA GLN A 80 -46.35 -15.83 -31.53
C GLN A 80 -46.46 -16.07 -30.02
N LEU A 81 -47.62 -15.81 -29.43
CA LEU A 81 -47.87 -16.07 -28.01
C LEU A 81 -47.93 -17.57 -27.72
N ALA A 82 -48.52 -18.37 -28.62
CA ALA A 82 -48.48 -19.82 -28.55
C ALA A 82 -47.06 -20.37 -28.68
N ILE A 83 -46.26 -19.81 -29.60
CA ILE A 83 -44.84 -20.16 -29.77
C ILE A 83 -44.03 -19.75 -28.53
N ALA A 84 -44.27 -18.58 -27.93
CA ALA A 84 -43.59 -18.14 -26.72
C ALA A 84 -44.00 -18.96 -25.48
N LYS A 85 -45.26 -19.40 -25.40
CA LYS A 85 -45.74 -20.32 -24.35
C LYS A 85 -45.21 -21.74 -24.55
N ALA A 86 -45.09 -22.19 -25.80
CA ALA A 86 -44.51 -23.47 -26.16
C ALA A 86 -42.98 -23.50 -25.92
N ASN A 87 -42.31 -22.38 -26.19
CA ASN A 87 -40.89 -22.16 -25.90
C ASN A 87 -40.65 -21.69 -24.47
N GLY A 88 -41.39 -22.26 -23.50
CA GLY A 88 -41.41 -21.86 -22.11
C GLY A 88 -40.02 -21.44 -21.60
N VAL A 89 -39.98 -20.31 -20.87
CA VAL A 89 -38.77 -19.63 -20.37
C VAL A 89 -37.64 -20.64 -20.16
N PRO A 90 -36.49 -20.52 -20.85
CA PRO A 90 -35.44 -21.51 -20.76
C PRO A 90 -35.07 -21.68 -19.29
N ARG A 91 -35.45 -22.82 -18.71
CA ARG A 91 -35.08 -23.16 -17.33
C ARG A 91 -33.57 -23.08 -17.27
N LYS A 92 -33.04 -22.24 -16.38
CA LYS A 92 -31.60 -22.15 -16.10
C LYS A 92 -31.07 -23.58 -16.00
N ARG A 93 -30.10 -23.94 -16.84
CA ARG A 93 -29.41 -25.23 -16.75
C ARG A 93 -28.91 -25.39 -15.32
N GLN A 94 -29.35 -26.45 -14.67
CA GLN A 94 -28.90 -26.81 -13.33
C GLN A 94 -27.41 -27.17 -13.45
N ARG A 95 -26.54 -26.47 -12.71
CA ARG A 95 -25.11 -26.73 -12.75
C ARG A 95 -24.84 -28.12 -12.19
N THR A 96 -23.92 -28.86 -12.82
CA THR A 96 -23.46 -30.14 -12.28
C THR A 96 -22.65 -29.91 -10.99
N ALA A 97 -22.58 -30.91 -10.11
CA ALA A 97 -21.86 -30.81 -8.84
C ALA A 97 -20.37 -30.48 -9.03
N ASP A 98 -19.76 -30.94 -10.13
CA ASP A 98 -18.38 -30.62 -10.50
C ASP A 98 -18.25 -29.14 -10.88
N GLN A 99 -19.17 -28.62 -11.69
CA GLN A 99 -19.16 -27.20 -12.10
C GLN A 99 -19.33 -26.25 -10.90
N VAL A 100 -20.09 -26.66 -9.87
CA VAL A 100 -20.19 -25.91 -8.62
C VAL A 100 -18.86 -25.94 -7.87
N ARG A 101 -18.25 -27.12 -7.70
CA ARG A 101 -16.94 -27.26 -7.03
C ARG A 101 -15.84 -26.44 -7.71
N ASP A 102 -15.75 -26.50 -9.03
CA ASP A 102 -14.76 -25.73 -9.80
C ASP A 102 -14.97 -24.23 -9.65
N SER A 103 -16.23 -23.78 -9.68
CA SER A 103 -16.56 -22.36 -9.51
C SER A 103 -16.22 -21.84 -8.11
N VAL A 104 -16.42 -22.67 -7.07
CA VAL A 104 -16.06 -22.34 -5.69
C VAL A 104 -14.54 -22.31 -5.53
N ALA A 105 -13.83 -23.32 -6.02
CA ALA A 105 -12.37 -23.38 -5.98
C ALA A 105 -11.72 -22.20 -6.73
N SER A 106 -12.24 -21.83 -7.89
CA SER A 106 -11.78 -20.66 -8.64
C SER A 106 -12.06 -19.36 -7.87
N ALA A 107 -13.24 -19.23 -7.25
CA ALA A 107 -13.59 -18.06 -6.48
C ALA A 107 -12.73 -17.92 -5.20
N THR A 108 -12.43 -19.01 -4.50
CA THR A 108 -11.54 -18.98 -3.32
C THR A 108 -10.11 -18.62 -3.72
N ALA A 109 -9.58 -19.21 -4.80
CA ALA A 109 -8.26 -18.88 -5.32
C ALA A 109 -8.15 -17.39 -5.71
N ARG A 110 -9.16 -16.83 -6.38
CA ARG A 110 -9.22 -15.40 -6.72
C ARG A 110 -9.24 -14.52 -5.48
N LYS A 111 -10.02 -14.88 -4.45
CA LYS A 111 -10.08 -14.14 -3.18
C LYS A 111 -8.72 -14.15 -2.47
N LEU A 112 -8.06 -15.31 -2.41
CA LEU A 112 -6.71 -15.45 -1.85
C LEU A 112 -5.70 -14.58 -2.59
N GLN A 113 -5.70 -14.62 -3.92
CA GLN A 113 -4.81 -13.78 -4.74
C GLN A 113 -5.07 -12.29 -4.52
N GLN A 114 -6.34 -11.88 -4.46
CA GLN A 114 -6.69 -10.48 -4.17
C GLN A 114 -6.25 -10.05 -2.77
N ALA A 115 -6.42 -10.91 -1.77
CA ALA A 115 -5.95 -10.63 -0.41
C ALA A 115 -4.42 -10.48 -0.37
N ALA A 116 -3.69 -11.38 -1.04
CA ALA A 116 -2.25 -11.29 -1.16
C ALA A 116 -1.79 -9.99 -1.86
N ASN A 117 -2.45 -9.60 -2.95
CA ASN A 117 -2.14 -8.37 -3.66
C ASN A 117 -2.44 -7.13 -2.79
N LYS A 118 -3.58 -7.10 -2.08
CA LYS A 118 -3.91 -6.03 -1.14
C LYS A 118 -2.88 -5.92 -0.02
N ALA A 119 -2.43 -7.05 0.53
CA ALA A 119 -1.39 -7.07 1.57
C ALA A 119 -0.07 -6.49 1.04
N LYS A 120 0.35 -6.84 -0.18
CA LYS A 120 1.55 -6.27 -0.81
C LYS A 120 1.43 -4.75 -0.97
N VAL A 121 0.30 -4.27 -1.51
CA VAL A 121 0.06 -2.82 -1.67
C VAL A 121 0.04 -2.10 -0.32
N ALA A 122 -0.60 -2.70 0.69
CA ALA A 122 -0.64 -2.14 2.04
C ALA A 122 0.76 -1.99 2.65
N ARG A 123 1.63 -2.99 2.47
CA ARG A 123 3.03 -2.91 2.92
C ARG A 123 3.79 -1.78 2.24
N VAL A 124 3.74 -1.71 0.91
CA VAL A 124 4.41 -0.62 0.15
C VAL A 124 3.91 0.75 0.59
N LYS A 125 2.59 0.91 0.77
CA LYS A 125 1.99 2.17 1.22
C LYS A 125 2.41 2.52 2.65
N ALA A 126 2.48 1.54 3.55
CA ALA A 126 2.93 1.75 4.91
C ALA A 126 4.40 2.21 4.95
N THR A 127 5.28 1.52 4.20
CA THR A 127 6.69 1.92 4.09
C THR A 127 6.83 3.31 3.49
N ALA A 128 6.12 3.62 2.39
CA ALA A 128 6.17 4.95 1.77
C ALA A 128 5.71 6.07 2.72
N ARG A 129 4.69 5.81 3.54
CA ARG A 129 4.25 6.76 4.58
C ARG A 129 5.31 6.96 5.65
N ALA A 130 5.86 5.87 6.18
CA ALA A 130 6.91 5.93 7.19
C ALA A 130 8.14 6.70 6.67
N THR A 131 8.61 6.39 5.45
CA THR A 131 9.73 7.11 4.83
C THR A 131 9.43 8.60 4.66
N LYS A 132 8.22 8.95 4.21
CA LYS A 132 7.81 10.37 4.07
C LYS A 132 7.79 11.09 5.42
N GLU A 133 7.28 10.44 6.47
CA GLU A 133 7.26 11.00 7.82
C GLU A 133 8.67 11.19 8.37
N MET A 134 9.58 10.25 8.12
CA MET A 134 11.00 10.38 8.48
C MET A 134 11.66 11.57 7.77
N ILE A 135 11.43 11.74 6.46
CA ILE A 135 11.96 12.89 5.71
C ILE A 135 11.41 14.20 6.29
N LYS A 136 10.11 14.28 6.54
CA LYS A 136 9.49 15.47 7.13
C LYS A 136 10.05 15.78 8.52
N ALA A 137 10.27 14.76 9.35
CA ALA A 137 10.88 14.92 10.67
C ALA A 137 12.34 15.41 10.56
N ALA A 138 13.11 14.87 9.61
CA ALA A 138 14.47 15.33 9.35
C ALA A 138 14.51 16.78 8.84
N GLU A 139 13.59 17.17 7.96
CA GLU A 139 13.46 18.56 7.49
C GLU A 139 13.11 19.52 8.64
N LEU A 140 12.16 19.15 9.51
CA LEU A 140 11.82 19.94 10.69
C LEU A 140 13.00 20.08 11.65
N ALA A 141 13.70 18.98 11.94
CA ALA A 141 14.91 19.02 12.76
C ALA A 141 16.03 19.88 12.12
N ALA A 142 16.14 19.85 10.79
CA ALA A 142 17.11 20.67 10.07
C ALA A 142 16.76 22.17 10.13
N VAL A 143 15.48 22.55 10.16
CA VAL A 143 15.05 23.96 10.32
C VAL A 143 15.55 24.54 11.65
N ASP A 144 15.50 23.76 12.73
CA ASP A 144 16.02 24.18 14.02
C ASP A 144 17.56 24.25 14.05
N SER A 145 18.24 23.48 13.20
CA SER A 145 19.71 23.52 13.05
C SER A 145 20.24 24.68 12.20
N ARG A 146 19.37 25.43 11.50
CA ARG A 146 19.82 26.52 10.62
C ARG A 146 20.45 27.60 11.48
N PHE A 147 21.73 27.89 11.20
CA PHE A 147 22.42 29.03 11.79
C PHE A 147 21.62 30.31 11.50
N LYS A 148 21.10 30.93 12.55
CA LYS A 148 20.42 32.22 12.49
C LYS A 148 21.38 33.27 12.99
N TRP A 149 21.57 34.32 12.19
CA TRP A 149 22.26 35.53 12.64
C TRP A 149 21.53 36.09 13.85
N THR A 150 22.22 36.16 14.98
CA THR A 150 21.75 36.90 16.14
C THR A 150 21.95 38.39 15.89
N GLU A 151 21.18 39.23 16.59
CA GLU A 151 21.37 40.68 16.56
C GLU A 151 22.79 41.05 16.98
N GLU A 152 23.29 40.44 18.07
CA GLU A 152 24.67 40.57 18.55
C GLU A 152 25.69 40.29 17.45
N ALA A 153 25.61 39.11 16.79
CA ALA A 153 26.55 38.74 15.73
C ALA A 153 26.45 39.66 14.51
N SER A 154 25.26 40.22 14.25
CA SER A 154 25.07 41.21 13.19
C SER A 154 25.70 42.55 13.53
N LEU A 155 25.65 42.97 14.80
CA LEU A 155 26.30 44.19 15.29
C LEU A 155 27.83 44.04 15.33
N GLU A 156 28.35 42.90 15.76
CA GLU A 156 29.78 42.59 15.70
C GLU A 156 30.29 42.65 14.25
N LEU A 157 29.56 42.05 13.31
CA LEU A 157 29.90 42.12 11.88
C LEU A 157 29.89 43.57 11.37
N LEU A 158 28.91 44.37 11.78
CA LEU A 158 28.82 45.79 11.41
C LEU A 158 30.02 46.58 11.95
N ALA A 159 30.42 46.33 13.20
CA ALA A 159 31.60 46.94 13.80
C ALA A 159 32.88 46.55 13.04
N PHE A 160 33.04 45.28 12.70
CA PHE A 160 34.17 44.79 11.91
C PHE A 160 34.24 45.45 10.53
N VAL A 161 33.12 45.50 9.81
CA VAL A 161 33.05 46.17 8.50
C VAL A 161 33.38 47.66 8.63
N LYS A 162 32.91 48.32 9.69
CA LYS A 162 33.23 49.73 9.96
C LYS A 162 34.72 49.94 10.16
N ILE A 163 35.38 49.10 10.96
CA ILE A 163 36.84 49.17 11.18
C ILE A 163 37.60 49.02 9.87
N ILE A 164 37.25 48.03 9.03
CA ILE A 164 37.90 47.84 7.73
C ILE A 164 37.73 49.06 6.83
N LYS A 165 36.52 49.64 6.82
CA LYS A 165 36.27 50.85 6.01
C LYS A 165 37.09 52.02 6.50
N GLU A 166 37.16 52.25 7.81
CA GLU A 166 37.96 53.32 8.39
C GLU A 166 39.45 53.14 8.08
N GLU A 167 39.97 51.92 8.19
CA GLU A 167 41.36 51.60 7.82
C GLU A 167 41.60 51.82 6.32
N HIS A 168 40.68 51.37 5.46
CA HIS A 168 40.76 51.59 4.03
C HIS A 168 40.73 53.09 3.70
N ASP A 169 39.86 53.86 4.34
CA ASP A 169 39.75 55.30 4.12
C ASP A 169 41.05 56.00 4.56
N GLU A 170 41.61 55.64 5.72
CA GLU A 170 42.91 56.16 6.17
C GLU A 170 44.04 55.80 5.20
N LEU A 171 44.09 54.56 4.72
CA LEU A 171 45.07 54.11 3.74
C LEU A 171 44.90 54.84 2.40
N SER A 172 43.67 55.06 1.96
CA SER A 172 43.36 55.75 0.71
C SER A 172 43.78 57.23 0.73
N VAL A 173 43.71 57.88 1.89
CA VAL A 173 44.23 59.23 2.10
C VAL A 173 45.76 59.25 2.09
N LYS A 174 46.41 58.27 2.72
CA LYS A 174 47.88 58.19 2.81
C LYS A 174 48.53 57.77 1.49
N GLN A 175 47.90 56.87 0.73
CA GLN A 175 48.37 56.37 -0.55
C GLN A 175 47.29 56.53 -1.62
N PRO A 176 47.12 57.74 -2.16
CA PRO A 176 46.18 57.96 -3.25
C PRO A 176 46.66 57.23 -4.51
N GLY A 177 45.91 56.23 -4.93
CA GLY A 177 46.18 55.46 -6.17
C GLY A 177 46.09 53.96 -5.99
N PHE A 178 46.40 53.22 -7.05
CA PHE A 178 46.39 51.76 -7.05
C PHE A 178 47.72 51.23 -6.49
N THR A 179 47.68 50.53 -5.36
CA THR A 179 48.84 49.79 -4.84
C THR A 179 49.02 48.50 -5.65
N PRO A 180 50.16 48.31 -6.35
CA PRO A 180 50.39 47.09 -7.10
C PRO A 180 50.56 45.91 -6.14
N PHE A 181 49.93 44.78 -6.46
CA PHE A 181 50.18 43.53 -5.74
C PHE A 181 51.64 43.10 -6.00
N SER A 182 52.38 42.84 -4.93
CA SER A 182 53.72 42.27 -5.00
C SER A 182 53.66 40.88 -5.63
N LYS A 183 54.63 40.57 -6.50
CA LYS A 183 54.72 39.34 -7.31
C LYS A 183 55.29 38.17 -6.53
#